data_AF-A0A3A9Y1Y6-F1
#
_entry.id   AF-A0A3A9Y1Y6-F1
#
_cell.length_a   1.000
_cell.length_b   1.000
_cell.length_c   1.000
_cell.angle_alpha   90.00
_cell.angle_beta   90.00
_cell.angle_gamma   90.00
#
_symmetry.space_group_name_H-M   'P 1'
#
loop_
_entity.id
_entity.type
_entity.pdbx_description
1 polymer ?
#
loop_
_entity_poly.entity_id
_entity_poly.type
_entity_poly.pdbx_seq_one_letter_code
_entity_poly.pdbx_strand_id
1 'polypeptide(L)'
;MTELTIEFIGDDPQVNFAVQKWIADRGAPAATTDSGVAVQVNSWDDCEQIGSLLSTFIGQRKDSFELRIDGPGGTSTIHEVRMVADAESMKTFLATCAYLQ
;
A
#
# COMPACT_ATOMS: atom_id res chain seq x y z
N MET A 1 10.06 -8.92 10.63
CA MET A 1 9.37 -7.65 10.38
C MET A 1 9.86 -7.10 9.07
N THR A 2 8.98 -7.09 8.09
CA THR A 2 9.27 -6.62 6.73
C THR A 2 8.66 -5.25 6.57
N GLU A 3 9.47 -4.27 6.20
CA GLU A 3 8.99 -2.96 5.81
C GLU A 3 8.64 -2.98 4.32
N LEU A 4 7.44 -2.48 4.00
CA LEU A 4 7.04 -2.18 2.63
C LEU A 4 6.86 -0.67 2.47
N THR A 5 7.32 -0.13 1.35
CA THR A 5 7.03 1.26 0.98
C THR A 5 5.92 1.29 -0.06
N ILE A 6 4.82 1.97 0.26
CA ILE A 6 3.68 2.18 -0.63
C ILE A 6 3.73 3.61 -1.15
N GLU A 7 3.71 3.77 -2.46
CA GLU A 7 3.83 5.08 -3.11
C GLU A 7 2.81 5.25 -4.22
N PHE A 8 2.13 6.39 -4.19
CA PHE A 8 1.29 6.84 -5.30
C PHE A 8 2.15 7.65 -6.26
N ILE A 9 2.53 7.04 -7.38
CA ILE A 9 3.41 7.65 -8.38
C ILE A 9 2.65 8.77 -9.08
N GLY A 10 3.30 9.92 -9.22
CA GLY A 10 2.67 11.19 -9.64
C GLY A 10 2.90 12.33 -8.67
N ASP A 11 3.52 12.03 -7.51
CA ASP A 11 4.19 12.98 -6.62
C ASP A 11 3.25 14.03 -6.00
N ASP A 12 2.00 13.64 -5.66
CA ASP A 12 1.14 14.46 -4.80
C ASP A 12 1.40 14.11 -3.32
N PRO A 13 2.14 14.95 -2.57
CA PRO A 13 2.48 14.66 -1.18
C PRO A 13 1.24 14.61 -0.29
N GLN A 14 0.14 15.24 -0.70
CA GLN A 14 -1.13 15.19 0.04
C GLN A 14 -1.73 13.78 0.00
N VAL A 15 -1.53 13.04 -1.09
CA VAL A 15 -2.02 11.66 -1.24
C VAL A 15 -1.25 10.71 -0.33
N ASN A 16 0.08 10.80 -0.34
CA ASN A 16 0.92 9.98 0.53
C ASN A 16 0.63 10.27 2.02
N PHE A 17 0.45 11.55 2.39
CA PHE A 17 0.02 11.93 3.73
C PHE A 17 -1.37 11.39 4.08
N ALA A 18 -2.33 11.48 3.16
CA ALA A 18 -3.69 10.98 3.38
C ALA A 18 -3.71 9.46 3.59
N VAL A 19 -2.91 8.70 2.83
CA VAL A 19 -2.76 7.23 2.99
C VAL A 19 -2.12 6.89 4.32
N GLN A 20 -1.01 7.55 4.67
CA GLN A 20 -0.34 7.31 5.94
C GLN A 20 -1.32 7.52 7.10
N LYS A 21 -2.04 8.64 7.10
CA LYS A 21 -3.05 8.95 8.11
C LYS A 21 -4.18 7.92 8.10
N TRP A 22 -4.66 7.52 6.93
CA TRP A 22 -5.74 6.55 6.78
C TRP A 22 -5.40 5.19 7.41
N ILE A 23 -4.18 4.72 7.20
CA ILE A 23 -3.67 3.44 7.72
C ILE A 23 -3.41 3.55 9.23
N ALA A 24 -2.74 4.63 9.67
CA ALA A 24 -2.42 4.86 11.09
C ALA A 24 -3.66 5.04 11.96
N ASP A 25 -4.65 5.82 11.51
CA ASP A 25 -5.92 6.04 12.22
C ASP A 25 -6.75 4.74 12.38
N ARG A 26 -6.38 3.66 11.67
CA ARG A 26 -7.05 2.34 11.70
C ARG A 26 -6.19 1.25 12.33
N GLY A 27 -5.15 1.64 13.07
CA GLY A 27 -4.42 0.75 13.96
C GLY A 27 -3.27 -0.04 13.31
N ALA A 28 -2.93 0.25 12.05
CA ALA A 28 -1.76 -0.33 11.40
C ALA A 28 -0.57 0.67 11.46
N PRO A 29 0.64 0.26 11.87
CA PRO A 29 1.81 1.14 11.90
C PRO A 29 2.14 1.65 10.50
N ALA A 30 2.09 2.97 10.30
CA ALA A 30 2.45 3.62 9.06
C ALA A 30 3.26 4.90 9.31
N ALA A 31 4.33 5.10 8.55
CA ALA A 31 5.20 6.28 8.62
C ALA A 31 5.40 6.87 7.22
N THR A 32 5.52 8.19 7.11
CA THR A 32 5.87 8.84 5.85
C THR A 32 7.36 8.66 5.58
N THR A 33 7.73 8.40 4.32
CA THR A 33 9.11 8.32 3.84
C THR A 33 9.34 9.34 2.72
N ASP A 34 10.59 9.46 2.24
CA ASP A 34 10.93 10.35 1.13
C ASP A 34 10.19 10.00 -0.17
N SER A 35 9.82 8.73 -0.35
CA SER A 35 9.15 8.22 -1.55
C SER A 35 7.67 7.86 -1.34
N GLY A 36 7.16 7.78 -0.10
CA GLY A 36 5.77 7.40 0.11
C GLY A 36 5.41 7.11 1.57
N VAL A 37 4.83 5.94 1.81
CA VAL A 37 4.35 5.48 3.12
C VAL A 37 4.96 4.12 3.43
N ALA A 38 5.80 4.06 4.45
CA ALA A 38 6.31 2.82 5.01
C ALA A 38 5.24 2.17 5.91
N VAL A 39 5.00 0.88 5.71
CA VAL A 39 4.16 0.02 6.56
C VAL A 39 4.94 -1.22 6.98
N GLN A 40 4.67 -1.73 8.18
CA GLN A 40 5.28 -2.96 8.67
C GLN A 40 4.31 -4.14 8.48
N VAL A 41 4.79 -5.20 7.84
CA VAL A 41 4.06 -6.46 7.63
C VAL A 41 4.88 -7.61 8.22
N ASN A 42 4.26 -8.39 9.08
CA ASN A 42 4.86 -9.56 9.72
C ASN A 42 4.11 -10.86 9.40
N SER A 43 2.88 -10.73 8.93
CA SER A 43 1.96 -11.85 8.77
C SER A 43 1.00 -11.62 7.60
N TRP A 44 0.35 -12.70 7.18
CA TRP A 44 -0.74 -12.64 6.22
C TRP A 44 -1.93 -11.81 6.74
N ASP A 45 -2.15 -11.77 8.06
CA ASP A 45 -3.20 -10.96 8.69
C ASP A 45 -2.89 -9.45 8.54
N ASP A 46 -1.62 -9.06 8.68
CA ASP A 46 -1.19 -7.68 8.44
C ASP A 46 -1.41 -7.31 6.95
N CYS A 47 -1.09 -8.23 6.03
CA CYS A 47 -1.34 -8.04 4.60
C CYS A 47 -2.84 -7.92 4.29
N GLU A 48 -3.70 -8.70 4.95
CA GLU A 48 -5.15 -8.63 4.80
C GLU A 48 -5.69 -7.29 5.31
N GLN A 49 -5.27 -6.87 6.51
CA GLN A 49 -5.65 -5.60 7.09
C GLN A 49 -5.22 -4.45 6.18
N ILE A 50 -3.93 -4.34 5.86
CA ILE A 50 -3.40 -3.23 5.05
C ILE A 50 -3.97 -3.28 3.63
N GLY A 51 -4.12 -4.47 3.04
CA GLY A 51 -4.70 -4.64 1.71
C GLY A 51 -6.15 -4.16 1.63
N SER A 52 -6.96 -4.50 2.63
CA SER A 52 -8.36 -4.01 2.76
C SER A 52 -8.42 -2.49 2.93
N LEU A 53 -7.52 -1.93 3.75
CA LEU A 53 -7.43 -0.48 3.96
C LEU A 53 -7.06 0.26 2.68
N LEU A 54 -6.06 -0.23 1.95
CA LEU A 54 -5.62 0.35 0.69
C LEU A 54 -6.70 0.23 -0.38
N SER A 55 -7.32 -0.95 -0.53
CA SER A 55 -8.43 -1.19 -1.45
C SER A 55 -9.57 -0.18 -1.22
N THR A 56 -9.95 0.02 0.05
CA THR A 56 -11.00 0.99 0.42
C THR A 56 -10.59 2.42 0.10
N PHE A 57 -9.34 2.81 0.42
CA PHE A 57 -8.83 4.15 0.12
C PHE A 57 -8.84 4.42 -1.39
N ILE A 58 -8.31 3.47 -2.16
CA ILE A 58 -8.27 3.50 -3.63
C ILE A 58 -9.68 3.59 -4.22
N GLY A 59 -10.62 2.78 -3.72
CA GLY A 59 -12.00 2.76 -4.21
C GLY A 59 -12.78 4.06 -3.97
N GLN A 60 -12.32 4.92 -3.04
CA GLN A 60 -12.92 6.24 -2.80
C GLN A 60 -12.37 7.33 -3.74
N ARG A 61 -11.28 7.04 -4.47
CA ARG A 61 -10.67 7.98 -5.40
C ARG A 61 -11.41 8.00 -6.74
N LYS A 62 -11.40 9.15 -7.39
CA LYS A 62 -12.06 9.38 -8.70
C LYS A 62 -11.05 9.60 -9.83
N ASP A 63 -9.83 9.93 -9.47
CA ASP A 63 -8.67 10.13 -10.32
C ASP A 63 -7.93 8.81 -10.57
N SER A 64 -7.29 8.70 -11.74
CA SER A 64 -6.39 7.59 -12.04
C SER A 64 -5.02 7.86 -11.43
N PHE A 65 -4.39 6.83 -10.88
CA PHE A 65 -3.07 6.91 -10.28
C PHE A 65 -2.28 5.63 -10.57
N GLU A 66 -0.98 5.72 -10.39
CA GLU A 66 -0.05 4.58 -10.43
C GLU A 66 0.39 4.26 -9.00
N LEU A 67 0.56 2.98 -8.69
CA LEU A 67 0.93 2.53 -7.35
C LEU A 67 2.23 1.71 -7.42
N ARG A 68 3.25 2.13 -6.67
CA ARG A 68 4.47 1.36 -6.43
C ARG A 68 4.43 0.78 -5.02
N ILE A 69 4.78 -0.51 -4.90
CA ILE A 69 5.06 -1.13 -3.61
C ILE A 69 6.44 -1.78 -3.65
N ASP A 70 7.35 -1.27 -2.83
CA ASP A 70 8.71 -1.77 -2.70
C ASP A 70 8.84 -2.64 -1.45
N GLY A 71 9.49 -3.80 -1.60
CA GLY A 71 9.79 -4.72 -0.50
C GLY A 71 11.24 -5.21 -0.52
N PRO A 72 11.67 -6.03 0.45
CA PRO A 72 13.09 -6.36 0.70
C PRO A 72 13.83 -7.16 -0.40
N GLY A 73 13.17 -7.53 -1.49
CA GLY A 73 13.80 -8.26 -2.60
C GLY A 73 13.45 -7.73 -4.00
N GLY A 74 12.85 -6.54 -4.09
CA GLY A 74 12.66 -5.85 -5.36
C GLY A 74 11.52 -4.85 -5.37
N THR A 75 11.48 -4.06 -6.44
CA THR A 75 10.38 -3.14 -6.76
C THR A 75 9.26 -3.90 -7.45
N SER A 76 8.04 -3.80 -6.93
CA SER A 76 6.83 -4.27 -7.60
C SER A 76 5.95 -3.09 -7.97
N THR A 77 5.77 -2.85 -9.27
CA THR A 77 4.99 -1.70 -9.77
C THR A 77 3.65 -2.17 -10.32
N ILE A 78 2.56 -1.57 -9.84
CA ILE A 78 1.24 -1.71 -10.45
C ILE A 78 0.99 -0.46 -11.31
N HIS A 79 1.10 -0.63 -12.63
CA HIS A 79 0.77 0.41 -13.60
C HIS A 79 -0.75 0.45 -13.85
N GLU A 80 -1.29 1.66 -13.88
CA GLU A 80 -2.73 1.97 -14.06
C GLU A 80 -3.66 1.24 -13.09
N VAL A 81 -3.87 1.81 -11.89
CA VAL A 81 -4.96 1.39 -11.02
C VAL A 81 -6.27 2.02 -11.51
N ARG A 82 -6.75 1.56 -12.67
CA ARG A 82 -8.10 1.79 -13.18
C ARG A 82 -8.85 0.47 -13.10
N MET A 83 -9.75 0.35 -12.13
CA MET A 83 -10.55 -0.83 -11.82
C MET A 83 -9.91 -1.84 -10.86
N VAL A 84 -10.52 -1.90 -9.67
CA VAL A 84 -10.64 -3.09 -8.81
C VAL A 84 -9.30 -3.68 -8.36
N ALA A 85 -8.56 -2.92 -7.56
CA ALA A 85 -7.70 -3.53 -6.56
C ALA A 85 -8.61 -4.01 -5.40
N ASP A 86 -9.33 -5.12 -5.58
CA ASP A 86 -10.10 -5.73 -4.51
C ASP A 86 -9.17 -6.16 -3.35
N ALA A 87 -9.73 -6.33 -2.16
CA ALA A 87 -8.93 -6.58 -0.95
C ALA A 87 -8.07 -7.84 -1.04
N GLU A 88 -8.52 -8.89 -1.73
CA GLU A 88 -7.77 -10.14 -1.90
C GLU A 88 -6.59 -9.96 -2.86
N SER A 89 -6.80 -9.24 -3.96
CA SER A 89 -5.72 -8.87 -4.89
C SER A 89 -4.64 -8.04 -4.18
N MET A 90 -5.05 -7.06 -3.35
CA MET A 90 -4.11 -6.24 -2.57
C MET A 90 -3.36 -7.04 -1.51
N LYS A 91 -4.07 -7.91 -0.78
CA LYS A 91 -3.47 -8.81 0.22
C LYS A 91 -2.39 -9.68 -0.41
N THR A 92 -2.70 -10.34 -1.53
CA THR A 92 -1.77 -11.22 -2.24
C THR A 92 -0.55 -10.47 -2.76
N PHE A 93 -0.76 -9.26 -3.27
CA PHE A 93 0.33 -8.42 -3.76
C PHE A 93 1.25 -7.96 -2.62
N LEU A 94 0.71 -7.52 -1.48
CA LEU A 94 1.49 -7.17 -0.29
C LEU A 94 2.28 -8.36 0.25
N ALA A 95 1.65 -9.54 0.36
CA ALA A 95 2.32 -10.76 0.80
C ALA A 95 3.50 -11.12 -0.11
N THR A 96 3.31 -11.01 -1.43
CA THR A 96 4.37 -11.24 -2.43
C THR A 96 5.52 -10.24 -2.25
N CYS A 97 5.23 -8.94 -2.12
CA CYS A 97 6.25 -7.92 -1.90
C CYS A 97 7.03 -8.14 -0.60
N ALA A 98 6.35 -8.65 0.44
CA ALA A 98 6.93 -8.93 1.74
C ALA A 98 7.68 -10.28 1.83
N TYR A 99 7.73 -11.06 0.74
CA TYR A 99 8.25 -12.43 0.73
C TYR A 99 7.59 -13.36 1.75
N LEU A 100 6.31 -13.12 2.04
CA LEU A 100 5.50 -14.00 2.86
C LEU A 100 4.97 -15.12 1.97
N GLN A 101 5.43 -16.36 2.23
CA GLN A 101 4.92 -17.58 1.58
C GLN A 101 3.65 -18.08 2.26
#